data_AF-A0A238VG05-F1
#
_entry.id   AF-A0A238VG05-F1
#
_cell.length_a   1.000
_cell.length_b   1.000
_cell.length_c   1.000
_cell.angle_alpha   90.00
_cell.angle_beta   90.00
_cell.angle_gamma   90.00
#
_symmetry.space_group_name_H-M   'P 1'
#
loop_
_entity.id
_entity.type
_entity.pdbx_description
1 polymer ?
#
loop_
_entity_poly.entity_id
_entity_poly.type
_entity_poly.pdbx_seq_one_letter_code
_entity_poly.pdbx_strand_id
1 'polypeptide(L)'
;MQCFDKKEAKAVLKTDVSISKNYLNEDEIKLLGLLVEQYLAFAETMAQQQTPMYMKDWAERLDSILQLNGRELLTYTGKISHQMALDKSTLEFEKFKESRKTIETEQSLKEIEADIKRLKK
;
A
#
# COMPACT_ATOMS: atom_id res chain seq x y z
N MET A 1 -4.24 5.09 10.71
CA MET A 1 -3.59 4.42 9.55
C MET A 1 -2.10 4.60 9.71
N GLN A 2 -1.35 3.51 9.89
CA GLN A 2 0.11 3.51 9.91
C GLN A 2 0.59 2.92 8.58
N CYS A 3 1.66 3.48 8.03
CA CYS A 3 2.34 2.92 6.88
C CYS A 3 3.24 1.79 7.39
N PHE A 4 2.89 0.53 7.11
CA PHE A 4 3.59 -0.63 7.65
C PHE A 4 5.00 -0.85 7.05
N ASP A 5 5.32 -0.15 5.95
CA ASP A 5 6.64 -0.20 5.31
C ASP A 5 7.63 0.82 5.93
N LYS A 6 7.18 1.70 6.85
CA LYS A 6 8.02 2.72 7.49
C LYS A 6 8.17 2.43 9.00
N LYS A 7 9.42 2.37 9.48
CA LYS A 7 9.80 2.13 10.88
C LYS A 7 9.26 3.14 11.90
N GLU A 8 8.73 4.28 11.46
CA GLU A 8 8.22 5.35 12.31
C GLU A 8 6.78 5.71 11.92
N ALA A 9 5.96 6.03 12.92
CA ALA A 9 4.60 6.55 12.76
C ALA A 9 4.63 7.98 12.17
N LYS A 10 4.94 8.07 10.88
CA LYS A 10 5.02 9.32 10.14
C LYS A 10 3.62 9.77 9.71
N ALA A 11 3.37 11.08 9.75
CA ALA A 11 2.12 11.65 9.25
C ALA A 11 1.90 11.23 7.78
N VAL A 12 0.67 10.83 7.45
CA VAL A 12 0.32 10.37 6.11
C VAL A 12 0.47 11.53 5.12
N LEU A 13 1.34 11.35 4.11
CA LEU A 13 1.53 12.34 3.04
C LEU A 13 0.69 11.98 1.81
N LYS A 14 0.35 12.99 1.00
CA LYS A 14 -0.36 12.78 -0.27
C LYS A 14 0.35 11.81 -1.21
N THR A 15 1.69 11.86 -1.24
CA THR A 15 2.54 10.94 -2.02
C THR A 15 2.52 9.51 -1.51
N ASP A 16 2.22 9.32 -0.22
CA ASP A 16 2.14 7.97 0.35
C ASP A 16 0.86 7.27 -0.12
N VAL A 17 -0.25 8.03 -0.25
CA VAL A 17 -1.58 7.55 -0.67
C VAL A 17 -1.63 7.09 -2.14
N SER A 18 -0.75 7.64 -2.99
CA SER A 18 -0.61 7.18 -4.38
C SER A 18 0.10 5.83 -4.52
N ILE A 19 0.75 5.31 -3.46
CA ILE A 19 1.50 4.06 -3.49
C ILE A 19 0.74 3.00 -2.69
N SER A 20 0.14 2.03 -3.39
CA SER A 20 -0.71 1.00 -2.77
C SER A 20 0.03 0.16 -1.71
N LYS A 21 1.32 -0.15 -1.92
CA LYS A 21 2.13 -0.95 -0.98
C LYS A 21 2.16 -0.35 0.44
N ASN A 22 2.09 0.97 0.56
CA ASN A 22 2.19 1.68 1.84
C ASN A 22 1.00 1.42 2.78
N TYR A 23 -0.10 0.84 2.28
CA TYR A 23 -1.31 0.55 3.05
C TYR A 23 -1.64 -0.93 3.12
N LEU A 24 -0.75 -1.79 2.65
CA LEU A 24 -0.86 -3.22 2.90
C LEU A 24 -0.63 -3.48 4.40
N ASN A 25 -1.47 -4.33 4.97
CA ASN A 25 -1.27 -4.83 6.34
C ASN A 25 -0.10 -5.84 6.39
N GLU A 26 0.31 -6.23 7.59
CA GLU A 26 1.46 -7.12 7.77
C GLU A 26 1.30 -8.46 7.04
N ASP A 27 0.10 -9.04 7.07
CA ASP A 27 -0.18 -10.33 6.41
C ASP A 27 -0.16 -10.18 4.88
N GLU A 28 -0.68 -9.08 4.35
CA GLU A 28 -0.64 -8.74 2.94
C GLU A 28 0.79 -8.51 2.45
N ILE A 29 1.63 -7.83 3.23
CA ILE A 29 3.06 -7.63 2.92
C ILE A 29 3.80 -8.97 2.92
N LYS A 30 3.57 -9.82 3.93
CA LYS A 30 4.17 -11.16 3.99
C LYS A 30 3.78 -11.99 2.76
N LEU A 31 2.50 -11.97 2.42
CA LEU A 31 1.98 -12.70 1.27
C LEU A 31 2.54 -12.18 -0.06
N LEU A 32 2.72 -10.86 -0.20
CA LEU A 32 3.41 -10.26 -1.34
C LEU A 32 4.88 -10.70 -1.40
N GLY A 33 5.57 -10.73 -0.25
CA GLY A 33 6.94 -11.20 -0.15
C GLY A 33 7.12 -12.63 -0.65
N LEU A 34 6.28 -13.55 -0.18
CA LEU A 34 6.29 -14.96 -0.62
C LEU A 34 6.12 -15.10 -2.13
N LEU A 35 5.26 -14.28 -2.72
CA LEU A 35 5.02 -14.29 -4.17
C LEU A 35 6.24 -13.81 -4.96
N VAL A 36 6.89 -12.76 -4.47
CA VAL A 36 8.14 -12.23 -5.06
C VAL A 36 9.25 -13.27 -4.94
N GLU A 37 9.42 -13.90 -3.77
CA GLU A 37 10.41 -14.95 -3.55
C GLU A 37 10.22 -16.14 -4.49
N GLN A 38 8.98 -16.61 -4.63
CA GLN A 38 8.64 -17.70 -5.56
C GLN A 38 8.99 -17.33 -7.01
N TYR A 39 8.68 -16.10 -7.44
CA TYR A 39 9.00 -15.64 -8.78
C TYR A 39 10.52 -15.54 -9.02
N LEU A 40 11.27 -15.06 -8.03
CA LEU A 40 12.74 -15.00 -8.11
C LEU A 40 13.38 -16.39 -8.13
N ALA A 41 12.90 -17.32 -7.31
CA ALA A 41 13.38 -18.71 -7.32
C ALA A 41 13.10 -19.39 -8.68
N PHE A 42 11.94 -19.12 -9.29
CA PHE A 42 11.65 -19.55 -10.66
C PHE A 42 12.65 -18.94 -11.66
N ALA A 43 12.89 -17.63 -11.58
CA ALA A 43 13.84 -16.96 -12.46
C ALA A 43 15.26 -17.50 -12.33
N GLU A 44 15.71 -17.77 -11.10
CA GLU A 44 16.99 -18.40 -10.82
C GLU A 44 17.09 -19.79 -11.46
N THR A 45 16.04 -20.60 -11.35
CA THR A 45 16.00 -21.94 -11.98
C THR A 45 16.16 -21.84 -13.50
N MET A 46 15.47 -20.91 -14.16
CA MET A 46 15.58 -20.70 -15.60
C MET A 46 16.98 -20.24 -16.01
N ALA A 47 17.61 -19.40 -15.19
CA ALA A 47 18.98 -18.94 -15.40
C ALA A 47 20.01 -20.07 -15.23
N GLN A 48 19.85 -20.91 -14.20
CA GLN A 48 20.71 -22.08 -13.97
C GLN A 48 20.60 -23.11 -15.11
N GLN A 49 19.40 -23.27 -15.68
CA GLN A 49 19.16 -24.13 -16.84
C GLN A 49 19.59 -23.51 -18.16
N GLN A 50 20.15 -22.30 -18.15
CA GLN A 50 20.56 -21.55 -19.35
C GLN A 50 19.42 -21.41 -20.37
N THR A 51 18.17 -21.33 -19.90
CA THR A 51 17.03 -21.17 -20.79
C THR A 51 16.90 -19.69 -21.16
N PRO A 52 17.06 -19.32 -22.44
CA PRO A 52 16.92 -17.94 -22.86
C PRO A 52 15.46 -17.50 -22.70
N MET A 53 15.24 -16.37 -22.02
CA MET A 53 13.92 -15.77 -21.84
C MET A 53 13.96 -14.29 -22.18
N TYR A 54 13.00 -13.85 -22.98
CA TYR A 54 12.77 -12.45 -23.32
C TYR A 54 11.78 -11.82 -22.35
N MET A 55 11.69 -10.48 -22.34
CA MET A 55 10.78 -9.75 -21.43
C MET A 55 9.31 -10.17 -21.57
N LYS A 56 8.89 -10.58 -22.77
CA LYS A 56 7.53 -11.13 -22.99
C LYS A 56 7.32 -12.44 -22.25
N ASP A 57 8.31 -13.35 -22.30
CA ASP A 57 8.24 -14.65 -21.64
C ASP A 57 8.18 -14.49 -20.12
N TRP A 58 8.96 -13.55 -19.57
CA TRP A 58 8.91 -13.21 -18.14
C TRP A 58 7.52 -12.75 -17.69
N ALA A 59 6.86 -11.89 -18.48
CA ALA A 59 5.50 -11.44 -18.20
C ALA A 59 4.49 -12.60 -18.22
N GLU A 60 4.55 -13.47 -19.24
CA GLU A 60 3.66 -14.64 -19.36
C GLU A 60 3.87 -15.66 -18.21
N ARG A 61 5.12 -15.83 -17.76
CA ARG A 61 5.45 -16.70 -16.62
C ARG A 61 4.97 -16.12 -15.30
N LEU A 62 5.09 -14.81 -15.11
CA LEU A 62 4.53 -14.13 -13.94
C LEU A 62 3.01 -14.34 -13.89
N ASP A 63 2.31 -14.12 -15.00
CA ASP A 63 0.86 -14.34 -15.10
C ASP A 63 0.47 -15.77 -14.73
N SER A 64 1.23 -16.75 -15.20
CA SER A 64 1.02 -18.16 -14.88
C SER A 64 1.23 -18.45 -13.38
N ILE A 65 2.28 -17.90 -12.77
CA ILE A 65 2.56 -18.08 -11.34
C ILE A 65 1.45 -17.45 -10.50
N LEU A 66 0.95 -16.27 -10.87
CA LEU A 66 -0.18 -15.63 -10.19
C LEU A 66 -1.44 -16.53 -10.23
N GLN A 67 -1.79 -17.07 -11.40
CA GLN A 67 -2.93 -17.98 -11.55
C GLN A 67 -2.78 -19.26 -10.73
N LEU A 68 -1.58 -19.87 -10.71
CA LEU A 68 -1.30 -21.08 -9.93
C LEU A 68 -1.46 -20.85 -8.42
N ASN A 69 -1.20 -19.63 -7.95
CA ASN A 69 -1.46 -19.22 -6.57
C ASN A 69 -2.92 -18.83 -6.30
N GLY A 70 -3.83 -19.09 -7.25
CA GLY A 70 -5.25 -18.78 -7.12
C GLY A 70 -5.57 -17.29 -7.22
N ARG A 71 -4.67 -16.47 -7.78
CA ARG A 71 -4.90 -15.03 -7.96
C ARG A 71 -5.52 -14.76 -9.32
N GLU A 72 -6.48 -13.84 -9.34
CA GLU A 72 -7.08 -13.35 -10.57
C GLU A 72 -6.12 -12.42 -11.30
N LEU A 73 -5.95 -12.66 -12.60
CA LEU A 73 -5.25 -11.73 -13.47
C LEU A 73 -6.16 -10.58 -13.89
N LEU A 74 -5.59 -9.40 -14.01
CA LEU A 74 -6.21 -8.26 -14.68
C LEU A 74 -6.17 -8.50 -16.20
N THR A 75 -7.18 -9.20 -16.71
CA THR A 75 -7.30 -9.56 -18.14
C THR A 75 -7.80 -8.43 -19.03
N TYR A 76 -8.36 -7.38 -18.43
CA TYR A 76 -8.77 -6.17 -19.11
C TYR A 76 -7.83 -5.04 -18.72
N THR A 77 -7.52 -4.15 -19.67
CA THR A 77 -7.04 -2.81 -19.32
C THR A 77 -8.08 -2.25 -18.38
N GLY A 78 -7.74 -2.16 -17.09
CA GLY A 78 -8.69 -1.85 -16.03
C GLY A 78 -9.64 -0.73 -16.46
N LYS A 79 -10.94 -0.82 -16.15
CA LYS A 79 -11.87 0.31 -16.36
C LYS A 79 -11.39 1.59 -15.67
N ILE A 80 -10.43 1.46 -14.76
CA ILE A 80 -9.82 2.51 -13.96
C ILE A 80 -8.44 2.80 -14.55
N SER A 81 -8.30 3.99 -15.15
CA SER A 81 -6.99 4.49 -15.58
C SER A 81 -6.12 4.85 -14.37
N HIS A 82 -4.81 4.93 -14.57
CA HIS A 82 -3.89 5.41 -13.53
C HIS A 82 -4.32 6.78 -12.99
N GLN A 83 -4.75 7.69 -13.88
CA GLN A 83 -5.25 9.00 -13.50
C GLN A 83 -6.47 8.91 -12.58
N MET A 84 -7.45 8.05 -12.92
CA MET A 84 -8.63 7.85 -12.07
C MET A 84 -8.26 7.29 -10.68
N ALA A 85 -7.27 6.40 -10.61
CA ALA A 85 -6.79 5.88 -9.34
C ALA A 85 -6.11 6.99 -8.49
N LEU A 86 -5.31 7.86 -9.11
CA LEU A 86 -4.68 9.01 -8.46
C LEU A 86 -5.70 10.04 -7.97
N ASP A 87 -6.72 10.33 -8.78
CA ASP A 87 -7.78 11.28 -8.41
C ASP A 87 -8.59 10.76 -7.23
N LYS A 88 -8.95 9.46 -7.26
CA LYS A 88 -9.66 8.80 -6.16
C LYS A 88 -8.82 8.79 -4.88
N SER A 89 -7.53 8.43 -4.98
CA SER A 89 -6.65 8.36 -3.83
C SER A 89 -6.43 9.76 -3.21
N THR A 90 -6.34 10.80 -4.05
CA THR A 90 -6.31 12.20 -3.61
C THR A 90 -7.59 12.61 -2.89
N LEU A 91 -8.76 12.27 -3.44
CA LEU A 91 -10.05 12.60 -2.83
C LEU A 91 -10.21 11.98 -1.44
N GLU A 92 -9.85 10.70 -1.29
CA GLU A 92 -9.91 10.01 0.00
C GLU A 92 -8.89 10.58 1.00
N PHE A 93 -7.71 11.01 0.53
CA PHE A 93 -6.73 11.69 1.38
C PHE A 93 -7.26 13.01 1.95
N GLU A 94 -7.92 13.85 1.15
CA GLU A 94 -8.46 15.12 1.63
C GLU A 94 -9.54 14.89 2.70
N LYS A 95 -10.46 13.91 2.51
CA LYS A 95 -11.44 13.52 3.53
C LYS A 95 -10.76 13.06 4.83
N PHE A 96 -9.72 12.24 4.71
CA PHE A 96 -8.93 11.79 5.86
C PHE A 96 -8.30 12.99 6.59
N LYS A 97 -7.71 13.92 5.86
CA LYS A 97 -7.08 15.12 6.41
C LYS A 97 -8.07 16.01 7.17
N GLU A 98 -9.27 16.21 6.62
CA GLU A 98 -10.35 16.95 7.31
C GLU A 98 -10.76 16.24 8.60
N SER A 99 -11.01 14.93 8.55
CA SER A 99 -11.39 14.16 9.74
C SER A 99 -10.32 14.21 10.84
N ARG A 100 -9.04 14.13 10.46
CA ARG A 100 -7.90 14.25 11.38
C ARG A 100 -7.83 15.62 12.04
N LYS A 101 -8.07 16.69 11.28
CA LYS A 101 -8.08 18.06 11.82
C LYS A 101 -9.15 18.23 12.89
N THR A 102 -10.37 17.73 12.65
CA THR A 102 -11.47 17.80 13.62
C THR A 102 -11.12 17.07 14.91
N ILE A 103 -10.59 15.84 14.82
CA ILE A 103 -10.15 15.05 15.98
C ILE A 103 -9.07 15.79 16.77
N GLU A 104 -8.09 16.36 16.08
CA GLU A 104 -6.99 17.11 16.73
C GLU A 104 -7.51 18.35 17.46
N THR A 105 -8.43 19.12 16.84
CA THR A 105 -9.06 20.26 17.53
C THR A 105 -9.86 19.84 18.75
N GLU A 106 -10.61 18.74 18.69
CA GLU A 106 -11.34 18.22 19.85
C GLU A 106 -10.40 17.76 20.98
N GLN A 107 -9.26 17.16 20.62
CA GLN A 107 -8.24 16.75 21.59
C GLN A 107 -7.59 17.97 22.26
N SER A 108 -7.19 18.97 21.49
CA SER A 108 -6.61 20.21 22.04
C SER A 108 -7.59 20.94 22.95
N LEU A 109 -8.89 20.98 22.61
CA LEU A 109 -9.92 21.58 23.48
C LEU A 109 -10.03 20.85 24.82
N LYS A 110 -10.03 19.50 24.81
CA LYS A 110 -10.06 18.69 26.03
C LYS A 110 -8.82 18.89 26.91
N GLU A 111 -7.64 19.04 26.30
CA GLU A 111 -6.40 19.32 27.03
C GLU A 111 -6.47 20.70 27.71
N ILE A 112 -6.92 21.72 26.99
CA ILE A 112 -7.11 23.07 27.54
C ILE A 112 -8.10 23.04 28.71
N GLU A 113 -9.23 22.34 28.59
CA GLU A 113 -10.20 22.18 29.68
C GLU A 113 -9.58 21.51 30.92
N ALA A 114 -8.79 20.45 30.70
CA ALA A 114 -8.10 19.75 31.79
C ALA A 114 -7.09 20.65 32.51
N ASP A 115 -6.34 21.47 31.76
CA ASP A 115 -5.36 22.39 32.32
C ASP A 115 -6.01 23.55 33.08
N ILE A 116 -7.11 24.12 32.55
CA ILE A 116 -7.92 25.11 33.29
C ILE A 116 -8.41 24.54 34.62
N LYS A 117 -8.84 23.27 34.63
CA LYS A 117 -9.32 22.60 35.85
C LYS A 117 -8.19 22.37 36.86
N ARG A 118 -6.95 22.13 36.39
CA ARG A 118 -5.77 22.00 37.25
C ARG A 118 -5.33 23.34 37.85
N LEU A 119 -5.41 24.44 37.09
CA LEU A 119 -5.04 25.78 37.54
C LEU A 119 -6.04 26.41 38.53
N LYS A 120 -7.30 25.95 38.54
CA LYS A 120 -8.34 26.40 39.49
C LYS A 120 -8.28 25.69 40.85
N LYS A 121 -7.30 24.82 41.07
CA LYS A 121 -7.10 24.06 42.31
C LYS A 121 -5.89 24.59 43.05
#